data_AF-A0A9D1Y5K7-F1
#
_entry.id   AF-A0A9D1Y5K7-F1
#
_cell.length_a   1.000
_cell.length_b   1.000
_cell.length_c   1.000
_cell.angle_alpha   90.00
_cell.angle_beta   90.00
_cell.angle_gamma   90.00
#
_symmetry.space_group_name_H-M   'P 1'
#
loop_
_entity.id
_entity.type
_entity.pdbx_description
1 polymer ?
#
loop_
_entity_poly.entity_id
_entity_poly.type
_entity_poly.pdbx_seq_one_letter_code
_entity_poly.pdbx_strand_id
1 'polypeptide(L)'
;MELYDLDERQKKIRWRAGFHTAFLLMGLVLADGILSQYRPWAEPAMGAVILLTAATAFFATVTICQGAYQVENRWTRRWMHSYLAVGGLNLLAWLGNWLSGGWQPVENGLLTTDLLPLVLGGLFLYVYLLWWGKSRRDRRLEADGDTDR
;
A
#
# COMPACT_ATOMS: atom_id res chain seq x y z
N MET A 1 21.65 -25.06 5.32
CA MET A 1 21.34 -24.42 6.61
C MET A 1 20.92 -22.97 6.38
N GLU A 2 21.68 -22.18 5.62
CA GLU A 2 21.37 -20.77 5.25
C GLU A 2 19.95 -20.49 4.70
N LEU A 3 19.40 -21.36 3.84
CA LEU A 3 18.06 -21.15 3.27
C LEU A 3 16.93 -21.30 4.31
N TYR A 4 17.12 -22.11 5.35
CA TYR A 4 16.13 -22.32 6.40
C TYR A 4 16.04 -21.09 7.31
N ASP A 5 17.19 -20.52 7.69
CA ASP A 5 17.27 -19.34 8.56
C ASP A 5 16.69 -18.09 7.88
N LEU A 6 16.87 -17.95 6.56
CA LEU A 6 16.27 -16.86 5.78
C LEU A 6 14.75 -16.94 5.71
N ASP A 7 14.18 -18.12 5.51
CA ASP A 7 12.73 -18.32 5.48
C ASP A 7 12.11 -18.07 6.86
N GLU A 8 12.76 -18.52 7.93
CA GLU A 8 12.29 -18.28 9.31
C GLU A 8 12.30 -16.78 9.66
N ARG A 9 13.36 -16.07 9.28
CA ARG A 9 13.43 -14.61 9.42
C ARG A 9 12.31 -13.90 8.64
N GLN A 10 12.06 -14.29 7.39
CA GLN A 10 10.97 -13.72 6.59
C GLN A 10 9.59 -14.00 7.17
N LYS A 11 9.36 -15.20 7.71
CA LYS A 11 8.11 -15.55 8.40
C LYS A 11 7.90 -14.68 9.64
N LYS A 12 8.94 -14.50 10.45
CA LYS A 12 8.88 -13.66 11.66
C LYS A 12 8.56 -12.21 11.33
N ILE A 13 9.17 -11.66 10.27
CA ILE A 13 8.89 -10.30 9.79
C ILE A 13 7.43 -10.18 9.35
N ARG A 14 6.93 -11.11 8.52
CA ARG A 14 5.54 -11.11 8.04
C ARG A 14 4.54 -11.18 9.19
N TRP A 15 4.79 -12.05 10.17
CA TRP A 15 3.95 -12.19 11.34
C TRP A 15 3.91 -10.90 12.17
N ARG A 16 5.08 -10.32 12.48
CA ARG A 16 5.16 -9.07 13.26
C ARG A 16 4.52 -7.90 12.53
N ALA A 17 4.75 -7.78 11.22
CA ALA A 17 4.13 -6.77 10.39
C ALA A 17 2.60 -6.93 10.39
N GLY A 18 2.10 -8.16 10.16
CA GLY A 18 0.67 -8.46 10.17
C GLY A 18 0.03 -8.17 11.52
N PHE A 19 0.69 -8.53 12.62
CA PHE A 19 0.22 -8.24 13.97
C PHE A 19 0.10 -6.73 14.22
N HIS A 20 1.15 -5.95 13.94
CA HIS A 20 1.10 -4.50 14.12
C HIS A 20 0.07 -3.82 13.19
N THR A 21 -0.06 -4.30 11.95
CA THR A 21 -1.10 -3.83 11.02
C THR A 21 -2.51 -4.12 11.54
N ALA A 22 -2.75 -5.30 12.11
CA ALA A 22 -4.05 -5.66 12.67
C ALA A 22 -4.41 -4.76 13.86
N PHE A 23 -3.44 -4.48 14.75
CA PHE A 23 -3.64 -3.53 15.85
C PHE A 23 -3.88 -2.11 15.37
N LEU A 24 -3.14 -1.66 14.35
CA LEU A 24 -3.35 -0.36 13.72
C LEU A 24 -4.76 -0.26 13.12
N LEU A 25 -5.18 -1.26 12.35
CA LEU A 25 -6.50 -1.29 11.73
C LEU A 25 -7.61 -1.32 12.79
N MET A 26 -7.46 -2.12 13.85
CA MET A 26 -8.39 -2.15 14.97
C MET A 26 -8.51 -0.76 15.61
N GLY A 27 -7.39 -0.11 15.91
CA GLY A 27 -7.37 1.25 16.48
C GLY A 27 -8.05 2.28 15.58
N LEU A 28 -7.79 2.21 14.27
CA LEU A 28 -8.41 3.06 13.27
C LEU A 28 -9.93 2.85 13.18
N VAL A 29 -10.39 1.60 13.15
CA VAL A 29 -11.81 1.25 13.09
C VAL A 29 -12.54 1.67 14.37
N LEU A 30 -11.93 1.50 15.54
CA LEU A 30 -12.50 1.97 16.81
C LEU A 30 -12.59 3.51 16.85
N ALA A 31 -11.53 4.20 16.45
CA ALA A 31 -11.52 5.65 16.38
C ALA A 31 -12.60 6.17 15.40
N ASP A 32 -12.70 5.57 14.21
CA ASP A 32 -13.71 5.87 13.22
C ASP A 32 -15.13 5.61 13.74
N GLY A 33 -15.36 4.47 14.38
CA GLY A 33 -16.66 4.12 14.97
C GLY A 33 -17.12 5.13 16.03
N ILE A 34 -16.19 5.70 16.81
CA ILE A 34 -16.51 6.76 17.77
C ILE A 34 -16.74 8.09 17.05
N LEU A 35 -15.83 8.50 16.17
CA LEU A 35 -15.89 9.79 15.45
C LEU A 35 -17.16 9.90 14.59
N SER A 36 -17.49 8.84 13.85
CA SER A 36 -18.63 8.81 12.94
C SER A 36 -19.99 8.87 13.65
N GLN A 37 -20.05 8.56 14.95
CA GLN A 37 -21.28 8.78 15.76
C GLN A 37 -21.55 10.27 16.02
N TYR A 38 -20.51 11.08 16.15
CA TYR A 38 -20.64 12.52 16.43
C TYR A 38 -20.65 13.35 15.15
N ARG A 39 -19.78 13.02 14.19
CA ARG A 39 -19.64 13.74 12.94
C ARG A 39 -19.20 12.78 11.83
N PRO A 40 -20.15 12.32 11.00
CA PRO A 40 -19.81 11.57 9.80
C PRO A 40 -18.88 12.41 8.92
N TRP A 41 -17.79 11.81 8.46
CA TRP A 41 -16.75 12.49 7.67
C TRP A 41 -16.59 11.90 6.26
N ALA A 42 -17.09 10.68 6.05
CA ALA A 42 -17.07 9.98 4.77
C ALA A 42 -18.34 9.13 4.62
N GLU A 43 -18.68 8.79 3.38
CA GLU A 43 -19.59 7.68 3.12
C GLU A 43 -19.03 6.39 3.74
N PRO A 44 -19.87 5.50 4.29
CA PRO A 44 -19.41 4.31 5.00
C PRO A 44 -18.42 3.46 4.19
N ALA A 45 -18.68 3.31 2.88
CA ALA A 45 -17.81 2.59 1.97
C ALA A 45 -16.46 3.30 1.77
N MET A 46 -16.47 4.62 1.60
CA MET A 46 -15.25 5.40 1.40
C MET A 46 -14.39 5.44 2.68
N GLY A 47 -15.02 5.61 3.84
CA GLY A 47 -14.34 5.55 5.15
C GLY A 47 -13.63 4.22 5.34
N ALA A 48 -14.33 3.10 5.12
CA ALA A 48 -13.74 1.77 5.20
C ALA A 48 -12.52 1.60 4.26
N VAL A 49 -12.62 2.08 3.02
CA VAL A 49 -11.51 2.00 2.06
C VAL A 49 -10.31 2.83 2.50
N ILE A 50 -10.50 4.03 3.06
CA ILE A 50 -9.40 4.85 3.58
C ILE A 50 -8.67 4.15 4.72
N LEU A 51 -9.42 3.57 5.68
CA LEU A 51 -8.83 2.84 6.81
C LEU A 51 -8.04 1.61 6.35
N LEU A 52 -8.62 0.81 5.44
CA LEU A 52 -7.95 -0.34 4.85
C LEU A 52 -6.72 0.07 4.05
N THR A 53 -6.78 1.19 3.33
CA THR A 53 -5.67 1.73 2.55
C THR A 53 -4.52 2.13 3.48
N ALA A 54 -4.80 2.82 4.58
CA ALA A 54 -3.80 3.21 5.56
C ALA A 54 -3.10 2.00 6.21
N ALA A 55 -3.88 1.01 6.66
CA ALA A 55 -3.36 -0.23 7.21
C ALA A 55 -2.51 -1.01 6.19
N THR A 56 -2.98 -1.08 4.95
CA THR A 56 -2.27 -1.75 3.84
C THR A 56 -0.96 -1.05 3.51
N ALA A 57 -0.96 0.30 3.45
CA ALA A 57 0.24 1.09 3.20
C ALA A 57 1.30 0.84 4.30
N PHE A 58 0.88 0.81 5.56
CA PHE A 58 1.77 0.47 6.68
C PHE A 58 2.36 -0.94 6.53
N PHE A 59 1.52 -1.94 6.27
CA PHE A 59 1.95 -3.32 6.06
C PHE A 59 2.97 -3.43 4.92
N ALA A 60 2.64 -2.85 3.75
CA ALA A 60 3.49 -2.88 2.57
C ALA A 60 4.84 -2.20 2.86
N THR A 61 4.84 -1.07 3.55
CA THR A 61 6.07 -0.37 3.94
C THR A 61 6.99 -1.25 4.78
N VAL A 62 6.44 -1.82 5.86
CA VAL A 62 7.23 -2.67 6.78
C VAL A 62 7.75 -3.90 6.05
N THR A 63 6.88 -4.59 5.32
CA THR A 63 7.25 -5.85 4.64
C THR A 63 8.24 -5.65 3.51
N ILE A 64 8.09 -4.59 2.71
CA ILE A 64 9.06 -4.25 1.66
C ILE A 64 10.37 -3.82 2.29
N CYS A 65 10.37 -2.82 3.18
CA CYS A 65 11.61 -2.26 3.73
C CYS A 65 12.43 -3.31 4.49
N GLN A 66 11.78 -4.17 5.28
CA GLN A 66 12.45 -5.23 6.05
C GLN A 66 12.81 -6.47 5.24
N GLY A 67 12.46 -6.52 3.94
CA GLY A 67 12.79 -7.65 3.07
C GLY A 67 12.03 -8.92 3.42
N ALA A 68 10.76 -8.78 3.83
CA ALA A 68 9.88 -9.89 4.17
C ALA A 68 9.58 -10.81 2.96
N TYR A 69 9.75 -10.27 1.76
CA TYR A 69 9.64 -10.97 0.49
C TYR A 69 10.95 -10.80 -0.30
N GLN A 70 11.42 -11.86 -0.96
CA GLN A 70 12.53 -11.73 -1.91
C GLN A 70 12.08 -10.85 -3.09
N VAL A 71 12.60 -9.62 -3.09
CA VAL A 71 12.27 -8.54 -4.04
C VAL A 71 12.62 -8.92 -5.48
N GLU A 72 13.55 -9.86 -5.67
CA GLU A 72 14.25 -10.06 -6.95
C GLU A 72 13.87 -11.32 -7.74
N ASN A 73 12.91 -12.11 -7.24
CA ASN A 73 12.43 -13.23 -8.04
C ASN A 73 11.61 -12.71 -9.25
N ARG A 74 11.79 -13.33 -10.44
CA ARG A 74 11.05 -12.99 -11.67
C ARG A 74 9.54 -12.92 -11.44
N TRP A 75 9.04 -13.79 -10.56
CA TRP A 75 7.64 -13.85 -10.18
C TRP A 75 7.20 -12.60 -9.41
N THR A 76 7.97 -12.17 -8.40
CA THR A 76 7.76 -10.92 -7.64
C THR A 76 7.71 -9.71 -8.58
N ARG A 77 8.63 -9.65 -9.55
CA ARG A 77 8.68 -8.54 -10.53
C ARG A 77 7.41 -8.47 -11.39
N ARG A 78 6.90 -9.62 -11.85
CA ARG A 78 5.65 -9.68 -12.65
C ARG A 78 4.46 -9.17 -11.84
N TRP A 79 4.35 -9.57 -10.58
CA TRP A 79 3.30 -9.05 -9.69
C TRP A 79 3.46 -7.55 -9.43
N MET A 80 4.67 -7.03 -9.21
CA MET A 80 4.83 -5.58 -9.01
C MET A 80 4.43 -4.76 -10.25
N HIS A 81 4.66 -5.27 -11.46
CA HIS A 81 4.14 -4.62 -12.67
C HIS A 81 2.61 -4.64 -12.78
N SER A 82 1.92 -5.66 -12.23
CA SER A 82 0.46 -5.62 -12.18
C SER A 82 -0.05 -4.55 -11.22
N TYR A 83 0.66 -4.27 -10.11
CA TYR A 83 0.35 -3.12 -9.24
C TYR A 83 0.46 -1.80 -9.99
N LEU A 84 1.51 -1.61 -10.81
CA LEU A 84 1.64 -0.42 -11.67
C LEU A 84 0.48 -0.32 -12.67
N ALA A 85 0.10 -1.43 -13.31
CA ALA A 85 -1.00 -1.45 -14.28
C ALA A 85 -2.35 -1.13 -13.64
N VAL A 86 -2.66 -1.74 -12.49
CA VAL A 86 -3.89 -1.49 -11.74
C VAL A 86 -3.92 -0.06 -11.20
N GLY A 87 -2.79 0.43 -10.68
CA GLY A 87 -2.67 1.83 -10.23
C GLY A 87 -2.88 2.83 -11.37
N GLY A 88 -2.25 2.58 -12.52
CA GLY A 88 -2.44 3.40 -13.72
C GLY A 88 -3.87 3.40 -14.24
N LEU A 89 -4.54 2.24 -14.27
CA LEU A 89 -5.94 2.14 -14.71
C LEU A 89 -6.88 2.92 -13.78
N ASN A 90 -6.67 2.84 -12.47
CA ASN A 90 -7.44 3.60 -11.49
C ASN A 90 -7.23 5.12 -11.65
N LEU A 91 -5.99 5.57 -11.87
CA LEU A 91 -5.71 6.98 -12.14
C LEU A 91 -6.29 7.45 -13.48
N LEU A 92 -6.31 6.61 -14.50
CA LEU A 92 -6.97 6.93 -15.77
C LEU A 92 -8.49 7.06 -15.60
N ALA A 93 -9.10 6.19 -14.80
CA ALA A 93 -10.51 6.29 -14.45
C ALA A 93 -10.82 7.59 -13.70
N TRP A 94 -9.97 7.96 -12.72
CA TRP A 94 -10.05 9.24 -12.03
C TRP A 94 -9.92 10.43 -13.00
N LEU A 95 -8.91 10.40 -13.88
CA LEU A 95 -8.68 11.44 -14.89
C LEU A 95 -9.88 11.59 -15.84
N GLY A 96 -10.47 10.47 -16.27
CA GLY A 96 -11.67 10.45 -17.09
C GLY A 96 -12.86 11.11 -16.39
N ASN A 97 -13.11 10.79 -15.12
CA ASN A 97 -14.18 11.39 -14.34
C ASN A 97 -13.96 12.90 -14.12
N TRP A 98 -12.70 13.29 -13.86
CA TRP A 98 -12.32 14.69 -13.72
C TRP A 98 -12.57 15.48 -15.01
N LEU A 99 -12.17 14.93 -16.17
CA LEU A 99 -12.38 15.56 -17.47
C LEU A 99 -13.86 15.64 -17.88
N SER A 100 -14.70 14.70 -17.45
CA SER A 100 -16.15 14.76 -17.69
C SER A 100 -16.89 15.76 -16.80
N GLY A 101 -16.20 16.44 -15.88
CA GLY A 101 -16.81 17.41 -14.95
C GLY A 101 -17.70 16.76 -13.87
N GLY A 102 -17.62 15.44 -13.71
CA GLY A 102 -18.42 14.67 -12.75
C GLY A 102 -17.76 14.52 -11.38
N TRP A 103 -16.56 15.08 -11.19
CA TRP A 103 -15.78 14.87 -9.98
C TRP A 103 -16.30 15.70 -8.81
N GLN A 104 -16.97 15.05 -7.86
CA GLN A 104 -17.47 15.67 -6.62
C GLN A 104 -16.89 14.93 -5.41
N PRO A 105 -15.62 15.20 -5.05
CA PRO A 105 -14.92 14.46 -3.99
C PRO A 105 -15.53 14.67 -2.60
N VAL A 106 -16.30 15.74 -2.42
CA VAL A 106 -17.02 16.05 -1.19
C VAL A 106 -18.44 16.42 -1.54
N GLU A 107 -19.40 15.63 -1.06
CA GLU A 107 -20.83 15.88 -1.22
C GLU A 107 -21.48 15.92 0.16
N ASN A 108 -22.28 16.97 0.43
CA ASN A 108 -22.91 17.20 1.73
C ASN A 108 -21.95 17.19 2.94
N GLY A 109 -20.68 17.58 2.71
CA GLY A 109 -19.64 17.60 3.74
C GLY A 109 -19.02 16.22 4.04
N LEU A 110 -19.34 15.20 3.23
CA LEU A 110 -18.80 13.84 3.33
C LEU A 110 -17.84 13.56 2.18
N LEU A 111 -16.76 12.85 2.47
CA LEU A 111 -15.93 12.24 1.44
C LEU A 111 -16.71 11.13 0.72
N THR A 112 -16.83 11.27 -0.59
CA THR A 112 -17.60 10.36 -1.44
C THR A 112 -16.74 9.26 -2.04
N THR A 113 -17.42 8.22 -2.52
CA THR A 113 -16.80 7.14 -3.28
C THR A 113 -16.20 7.55 -4.63
N ASP A 114 -16.41 8.79 -5.10
CA ASP A 114 -15.72 9.36 -6.27
C ASP A 114 -14.19 9.40 -6.11
N LEU A 115 -13.71 9.41 -4.86
CA LEU A 115 -12.28 9.36 -4.55
C LEU A 115 -11.70 7.94 -4.59
N LEU A 116 -12.53 6.90 -4.73
CA LEU A 116 -12.05 5.51 -4.74
C LEU A 116 -10.95 5.26 -5.78
N PRO A 117 -11.10 5.67 -7.06
CA PRO A 117 -10.06 5.41 -8.05
C PRO A 117 -8.77 6.17 -7.71
N LEU A 118 -8.86 7.37 -7.13
CA LEU A 118 -7.69 8.13 -6.70
C LEU A 118 -6.97 7.46 -5.52
N VAL A 119 -7.71 7.06 -4.49
CA VAL A 119 -7.15 6.43 -3.28
C VAL A 119 -6.54 5.07 -3.58
N LEU A 120 -7.26 4.21 -4.30
CA LEU A 120 -6.74 2.90 -4.70
C LEU A 120 -5.58 3.04 -5.67
N GLY A 121 -5.73 3.89 -6.70
CA GLY A 121 -4.65 4.18 -7.65
C GLY A 121 -3.38 4.65 -6.97
N GLY A 122 -3.53 5.58 -6.01
CA GLY A 122 -2.46 6.07 -5.16
C GLY A 122 -1.80 4.98 -4.33
N LEU A 123 -2.57 4.09 -3.69
CA LEU A 123 -2.04 2.97 -2.92
C LEU A 123 -1.22 2.00 -3.79
N PHE A 124 -1.78 1.59 -4.94
CA PHE A 124 -1.09 0.66 -5.85
C PHE A 124 0.23 1.23 -6.37
N LEU A 125 0.23 2.52 -6.74
CA LEU A 125 1.44 3.22 -7.15
C LEU A 125 2.43 3.39 -6.01
N TYR A 126 1.95 3.72 -4.81
CA TYR A 126 2.78 3.83 -3.62
C TYR A 126 3.55 2.54 -3.34
N VAL A 127 2.85 1.39 -3.34
CA VAL A 127 3.47 0.07 -3.15
C VAL A 127 4.50 -0.22 -4.25
N TYR A 128 4.17 0.08 -5.50
CA TYR A 128 5.09 -0.09 -6.62
C TYR A 128 6.37 0.76 -6.47
N LEU A 129 6.22 2.04 -6.12
CA LEU A 129 7.34 2.97 -5.93
C LEU A 129 8.22 2.58 -4.74
N LEU A 130 7.62 2.12 -3.63
CA LEU A 130 8.36 1.58 -2.49
C LEU A 130 9.22 0.39 -2.90
N TRP A 131 8.62 -0.58 -3.60
CA TRP A 131 9.34 -1.75 -4.09
C TRP A 131 10.47 -1.35 -5.06
N TRP A 132 10.18 -0.46 -6.01
CA TRP A 132 11.15 -0.01 -7.00
C TRP A 132 12.32 0.76 -6.37
N GLY A 133 12.03 1.65 -5.42
CA GLY A 133 13.04 2.39 -4.66
C GLY A 133 13.96 1.45 -3.87
N LYS A 134 13.37 0.44 -3.19
CA LYS A 134 14.16 -0.59 -2.50
C LYS A 134 14.99 -1.42 -3.47
N SER A 135 14.41 -1.94 -4.54
CA SER A 135 15.12 -2.75 -5.54
C SER A 135 16.30 -2.00 -6.16
N ARG A 136 16.15 -0.69 -6.41
CA ARG A 136 17.27 0.15 -6.89
C ARG A 136 18.36 0.33 -5.83
N ARG A 137 18.00 0.48 -4.56
CA ARG A 137 18.96 0.62 -3.47
C ARG A 137 19.74 -0.68 -3.25
N ASP A 138 19.05 -1.81 -3.22
CA ASP A 138 19.67 -3.12 -3.00
C ASP A 138 20.68 -3.42 -4.13
N ARG A 139 20.35 -3.14 -5.40
CA ARG A 139 21.29 -3.28 -6.54
C ARG A 139 22.51 -2.35 -6.49
N ARG A 140 22.36 -1.15 -5.93
CA ARG A 140 23.51 -0.24 -5.76
C ARG A 140 24.47 -0.77 -4.71
N LEU A 141 23.93 -1.30 -3.60
CA LEU A 141 24.74 -1.90 -2.54
C LEU A 141 25.50 -3.14 -3.03
N GLU A 142 24.89 -3.95 -3.90
CA GLU A 142 25.56 -5.08 -4.53
C GLU A 142 26.69 -4.63 -5.49
N ALA A 143 26.46 -3.59 -6.29
CA ALA A 143 27.48 -3.05 -7.19
C ALA A 143 28.67 -2.44 -6.43
N ASP A 144 28.41 -1.70 -5.34
CA ASP A 144 29.45 -1.09 -4.52
C ASP A 144 30.24 -2.17 -3.74
N GLY A 145 29.57 -3.21 -3.24
CA GLY A 145 30.19 -4.31 -2.50
C GLY A 145 31.06 -5.25 -3.35
N ASP A 146 30.88 -5.27 -4.67
CA ASP A 146 31.70 -6.04 -5.61
C ASP A 146 32.94 -5.25 -6.08
N THR A 147 33.04 -3.96 -5.74
CA THR A 147 34.20 -3.11 -6.08
C THR A 147 35.33 -3.21 -5.05
N ASP A 148 35.05 -3.75 -3.86
CA ASP A 148 36.00 -3.95 -2.76
C ASP A 148 36.54 -5.41 -2.68
N ARG A 149 36.27 -6.25 -3.68
CA ARG A 149 36.81 -7.63 -3.81
C ARG A 149 37.79 -7.74 -4.98
#